data_AF-A0A1F6CA22-F1
#
_entry.id   AF-A0A1F6CA22-F1
#
_cell.length_a   1.000
_cell.length_b   1.000
_cell.length_c   1.000
_cell.angle_alpha   90.00
_cell.angle_beta   90.00
_cell.angle_gamma   90.00
#
_symmetry.space_group_name_H-M   'P 1'
#
loop_
_entity.id
_entity.type
_entity.pdbx_description
1 polymer ?
#
loop_
_entity_poly.entity_id
_entity_poly.type
_entity_poly.pdbx_seq_one_letter_code
_entity_poly.pdbx_strand_id
1 'polypeptide(L)' 'MKPTLHEQYLARQLEDPEFRARYALAREKARLEMMLETLREHIEMQVDRKTLLSDVRKISKHLQKVAV' A
#
# COMPACT_ATOMS: atom_id res chain seq x y z
N MET A 1 -3.62 2.67 26.12
CA MET A 1 -2.92 1.38 25.89
C MET A 1 -1.43 1.63 25.86
N LYS A 2 -0.60 0.77 26.48
CA LYS A 2 0.86 0.86 26.36
C LYS A 2 1.29 0.23 25.01
N PRO A 3 2.26 0.81 24.29
CA PRO A 3 2.74 0.24 23.04
C PRO A 3 3.42 -1.10 23.28
N THR A 4 3.17 -2.04 22.38
CA THR A 4 3.79 -3.36 22.33
C THR A 4 5.30 -3.24 22.09
N LEU A 5 6.05 -4.31 22.41
CA LEU A 5 7.50 -4.35 22.16
C LEU A 5 7.85 -4.14 20.68
N HIS A 6 7.01 -4.64 19.78
CA HIS A 6 7.15 -4.43 18.34
C HIS A 6 6.99 -2.95 17.95
N GLU A 7 5.98 -2.26 18.48
CA GLU A 7 5.76 -0.84 18.19
C GLU A 7 6.89 0.04 18.71
N GLN A 8 7.45 -0.28 19.88
CA GLN A 8 8.60 0.42 20.43
C GLN A 8 9.87 0.19 19.59
N TYR A 9 10.07 -1.03 19.09
CA TYR A 9 11.21 -1.35 18.23
C TYR A 9 11.10 -0.63 16.87
N LEU A 10 9.95 -0.70 16.22
CA LEU A 10 9.71 -0.01 14.96
C LEU A 10 9.87 1.51 15.11
N ALA A 11 9.35 2.09 16.20
CA ALA A 11 9.50 3.52 16.47
C ALA A 11 10.97 3.96 16.52
N ARG A 12 11.83 3.16 17.17
CA ARG A 12 13.28 3.43 17.21
C ARG A 12 13.92 3.32 15.83
N GLN A 13 13.54 2.34 15.02
CA GLN A 13 14.10 2.22 13.66
C GLN A 13 13.66 3.39 12.75
N LEU A 14 12.46 3.93 12.96
CA LEU A 14 11.95 5.08 12.19
C LEU A 14 12.63 6.41 12.54
N GLU A 15 13.46 6.46 13.59
CA GLU A 15 14.32 7.61 13.90
C GLU A 15 15.44 7.76 12.86
N ASP A 16 15.90 6.66 12.25
CA ASP A 16 16.85 6.69 11.14
C ASP A 16 16.15 7.16 9.85
N PRO A 17 16.58 8.30 9.26
CA PRO A 17 15.99 8.83 8.04
C PRO A 17 16.06 7.87 6.85
N GLU A 18 17.14 7.09 6.72
CA GLU A 18 17.33 6.15 5.61
C GLU A 18 16.38 4.96 5.74
N PHE A 19 16.33 4.36 6.94
CA PHE A 19 15.37 3.31 7.24
C PHE A 19 13.94 3.79 7.04
N ARG A 20 13.59 4.98 7.54
CA ARG A 20 12.26 5.58 7.39
C ARG A 20 11.85 5.72 5.92
N ALA A 21 12.76 6.20 5.06
CA ALA A 21 12.50 6.33 3.63
C ALA A 21 12.26 4.97 2.97
N ARG A 22 13.12 3.98 3.25
CA ARG A 22 12.98 2.61 2.72
C ARG A 22 11.71 1.93 3.21
N TYR A 23 11.38 2.10 4.49
CA TYR A 23 10.18 1.55 5.10
C TYR A 23 8.91 2.16 4.50
N ALA A 24 8.88 3.48 4.30
CA ALA A 24 7.78 4.15 3.62
C ALA A 24 7.60 3.59 2.20
N LEU A 25 8.68 3.50 1.42
CA LEU A 25 8.64 2.95 0.07
C LEU A 25 8.17 1.49 0.04
N ALA A 26 8.68 0.64 0.94
CA ALA A 26 8.28 -0.76 1.05
C ALA A 26 6.79 -0.90 1.41
N ARG A 27 6.28 -0.03 2.29
CA ARG A 27 4.87 -0.01 2.67
C ARG A 27 3.97 0.39 1.49
N GLU A 28 4.35 1.41 0.73
CA GLU A 28 3.61 1.83 -0.46
C GLU A 28 3.63 0.75 -1.54
N LYS A 29 4.79 0.09 -1.74
CA LYS A 29 4.91 -1.07 -2.63
C LYS A 29 3.94 -2.19 -2.24
N ALA A 30 3.97 -2.63 -0.98
CA ALA A 30 3.11 -3.72 -0.51
C ALA A 30 1.62 -3.38 -0.69
N ARG A 31 1.25 -2.12 -0.46
CA ARG A 31 -0.13 -1.66 -0.66
C ARG A 31 -0.55 -1.69 -2.13
N LEU A 32 0.32 -1.26 -3.05
CA LEU A 32 0.07 -1.35 -4.48
C LEU A 32 -0.05 -2.80 -4.97
N GLU A 33 0.81 -3.69 -4.48
CA GLU A 33 0.75 -5.12 -4.79
C GLU A 33 -0.60 -5.72 -4.37
N MET A 34 -1.09 -5.40 -3.17
CA MET A 34 -2.43 -5.84 -2.73
C MET A 34 -3.55 -5.30 -3.63
N MET A 35 -3.49 -4.02 -4.03
CA MET A 35 -4.52 -3.42 -4.89
C MET A 35 -4.54 -4.05 -6.29
N LEU A 36 -3.35 -4.36 -6.83
CA LEU A 36 -3.21 -5.05 -8.11
C LEU A 36 -3.73 -6.48 -8.03
N GLU A 37 -3.46 -7.18 -6.92
CA GLU A 37 -3.95 -8.54 -6.71
C GLU A 37 -5.47 -8.59 -6.64
N THR A 38 -6.11 -7.66 -5.91
CA THR A 38 -7.58 -7.52 -5.92
C THR A 38 -8.12 -7.26 -7.32
N LEU A 39 -7.47 -6.41 -8.12
CA LEU A 39 -7.88 -6.18 -9.50
C LEU A 39 -7.74 -7.46 -10.35
N ARG A 40 -6.66 -8.22 -10.16
CA ARG A 40 -6.44 -9.51 -10.83
C ARG A 40 -7.56 -10.49 -10.50
N GLU A 41 -7.89 -10.64 -9.22
CA GLU A 41 -9.00 -11.49 -8.75
C GLU A 41 -10.33 -11.06 -9.37
N HIS A 42 -10.63 -9.76 -9.42
CA HIS A 42 -11.86 -9.26 -10.05
C HIS A 42 -11.90 -9.51 -11.56
N ILE A 43 -10.76 -9.50 -12.25
CA ILE A 43 -10.69 -9.87 -13.68
C ILE A 43 -10.98 -11.37 -13.85
N GLU A 44 -10.37 -12.22 -13.03
CA GLU A 44 -10.58 -13.67 -13.05
C GLU A 44 -12.02 -14.08 -12.73
N MET A 45 -12.65 -13.36 -11.80
CA MET A 45 -14.06 -13.52 -11.44
C MET A 45 -15.03 -12.91 -12.47
N GLN A 46 -14.53 -12.31 -13.55
CA GLN A 46 -15.34 -11.65 -14.59
C GLN A 46 -16.31 -10.61 -14.01
N VAL A 47 -15.86 -9.86 -12.99
CA VAL A 47 -16.67 -8.78 -12.40
C VAL A 47 -16.94 -7.71 -13.46
N ASP A 48 -18.03 -6.98 -13.29
CA ASP A 48 -18.48 -5.99 -14.25
C ASP A 48 -17.42 -4.91 -14.55
N ARG A 49 -17.46 -4.40 -15.79
CA ARG A 49 -16.51 -3.39 -16.28
C ARG A 49 -16.47 -2.13 -15.41
N LYS A 50 -17.58 -1.73 -14.78
CA LYS A 50 -17.63 -0.52 -13.95
C LYS A 50 -16.84 -0.73 -12.65
N THR A 51 -16.90 -1.93 -12.08
CA THR A 51 -16.08 -2.31 -10.91
C THR A 51 -14.60 -2.35 -11.25
N LEU A 52 -14.21 -2.98 -12.37
CA LEU A 52 -12.82 -3.00 -12.83
C LEU A 52 -12.25 -1.58 -13.03
N LEU A 53 -13.01 -0.69 -13.67
CA LEU A 53 -12.61 0.71 -13.84
C LEU A 53 -12.52 1.47 -12.51
N SER A 54 -13.35 1.12 -11.53
CA SER A 54 -13.27 1.69 -10.18
C SER A 54 -11.96 1.32 -9.51
N ASP A 55 -11.53 0.07 -9.60
CA ASP A 55 -10.27 -0.40 -9.01
C ASP A 55 -9.05 0.20 -9.69
N VAL A 56 -9.05 0.27 -11.03
CA VAL A 56 -8.02 1.01 -11.78
C VAL A 56 -7.94 2.46 -11.31
N ARG A 57 -9.08 3.15 -11.14
CA ARG A 57 -9.10 4.52 -10.62
C ARG A 57 -8.55 4.63 -9.20
N LYS A 58 -8.81 3.65 -8.32
CA LYS A 58 -8.23 3.62 -6.96
C LYS A 58 -6.71 3.51 -7.03
N ILE A 59 -6.19 2.62 -7.87
CA ILE A 59 -4.74 2.44 -8.09
C ILE A 59 -4.12 3.73 -8.62
N SER A 60 -4.70 4.34 -9.67
CA SER A 60 -4.18 5.60 -10.22
C SER A 60 -4.17 6.73 -9.18
N LYS A 61 -5.25 6.88 -8.40
CA LYS A 61 -5.32 7.87 -7.31
C LYS A 61 -4.30 7.61 -6.22
N HIS A 62 -3.95 6.35 -5.96
CA HIS A 62 -2.95 6.00 -4.97
C HIS A 62 -1.55 6.37 -5.46
N LEU A 63 -1.20 6.00 -6.70
CA LEU A 63 0.08 6.37 -7.33
C LEU A 63 0.30 7.89 -7.38
N GLN A 64 -0.74 8.66 -7.69
CA GLN A 64 -0.69 10.12 -7.67
C GLN A 64 -0.33 10.71 -6.31
N LYS A 65 -0.56 10.00 -5.20
CA LYS A 65 -0.20 10.46 -3.86
C LYS A 65 1.23 10.08 -3.47
N VAL A 66 1.75 9.01 -4.04
CA VAL A 66 3.11 8.50 -3.76
C VAL A 66 4.15 9.25 -4.60
N ALA A 67 3.78 9.73 -5.78
CA ALA A 67 4.68 10.42 -6.72
C ALA A 67 4.80 11.94 -6.50
N VAL A 68 4.48 12.45 -5.31
CA VAL A 68 4.59 13.87 -4.93
C VAL A 68 5.77 14.09 -4.00
#